data_AF-A0A7Y3DSX9-F1
#
_entry.id   AF-A0A7Y3DSX9-F1
#
_cell.length_a   1.000
_cell.length_b   1.000
_cell.length_c   1.000
_cell.angle_alpha   90.00
_cell.angle_beta   90.00
_cell.angle_gamma   90.00
#
_symmetry.space_group_name_H-M   'P 1'
#
loop_
_entity.id
_entity.type
_entity.pdbx_description
1 polymer ?
#
loop_
_entity_poly.entity_id
_entity_poly.type
_entity_poly.pdbx_seq_one_letter_code
_entity_poly.pdbx_strand_id
1 'polypeptide(L)'
;METDDSIVTQWSGKSVDLNPSKFIAPLLTQLLERNSGIKKILILDFQKLDYMNSSTITPIIKILERAKRGKIRLVVKYNRLLKWQDLSFSALKIFQTKDKRVEIRGVA
;
A
#
# COMPACT_ATOMS: atom_id res chain seq x y z
N MET A 1 0.45 -4.11 13.03
CA MET A 1 -0.50 -4.05 14.16
C MET A 1 -1.87 -4.40 13.63
N GLU A 2 -2.56 -5.34 14.26
CA GLU A 2 -3.92 -5.72 13.89
C GLU A 2 -4.88 -5.29 15.00
N THR A 3 -5.99 -4.69 14.61
CA THR A 3 -7.12 -4.33 15.47
C THR A 3 -8.39 -5.01 14.93
N ASP A 4 -9.53 -4.84 15.61
CA ASP A 4 -10.80 -5.39 15.15
C ASP A 4 -11.26 -4.81 13.81
N ASP A 5 -10.91 -3.57 13.51
CA ASP A 5 -11.32 -2.88 12.29
C ASP A 5 -10.25 -2.83 11.19
N SER A 6 -8.98 -3.06 11.53
CA SER A 6 -7.89 -2.79 10.59
C SER A 6 -6.66 -3.68 10.78
N ILE A 7 -5.93 -3.90 9.69
CA ILE A 7 -4.59 -4.49 9.69
C ILE A 7 -3.64 -3.42 9.18
N VAL A 8 -2.73 -2.96 10.03
CA VAL A 8 -1.71 -1.95 9.69
C VAL A 8 -0.37 -2.61 9.47
N THR A 9 0.18 -2.42 8.28
CA THR A 9 1.56 -2.78 7.93
C THR A 9 2.41 -1.53 7.88
N GLN A 10 3.49 -1.51 8.66
CA GLN A 10 4.42 -0.39 8.69
C GLN A 10 5.65 -0.77 7.87
N TRP A 11 5.96 0.08 6.88
CA TRP A 11 7.08 -0.08 5.99
C TRP A 11 8.17 0.93 6.37
N SER A 12 9.40 0.45 6.52
CA SER A 12 10.53 1.27 6.92
C SER A 12 11.83 0.79 6.26
N GLY A 13 12.88 1.61 6.34
CA GLY A 13 14.15 1.32 5.69
C GLY A 13 14.15 1.64 4.19
N LYS A 14 15.03 0.98 3.45
CA LYS A 14 15.26 1.23 2.02
C LYS A 14 14.88 0.01 1.17
N SER A 15 14.13 0.24 0.10
CA SER A 15 13.85 -0.77 -0.93
C SER A 15 14.61 -0.44 -2.21
N VAL A 16 15.72 -1.14 -2.43
CA VAL A 16 16.66 -0.91 -3.55
C VAL A 16 16.80 -2.10 -4.49
N ASP A 17 16.11 -3.21 -4.21
CA ASP A 17 16.16 -4.42 -5.04
C ASP A 17 15.67 -4.12 -6.47
N LEU A 18 16.27 -4.76 -7.46
CA LEU A 18 15.85 -4.66 -8.86
C LEU A 18 14.56 -5.45 -9.13
N ASN A 19 14.29 -6.48 -8.33
CA ASN A 19 13.14 -7.38 -8.43
C ASN A 19 12.39 -7.54 -7.10
N PRO A 20 11.94 -6.44 -6.45
CA PRO A 20 11.31 -6.49 -5.13
C PRO A 20 9.97 -7.24 -5.14
N SER A 21 9.38 -7.42 -6.32
CA SER A 21 8.17 -8.24 -6.52
C SER A 21 8.32 -9.66 -5.98
N LYS A 22 9.53 -10.25 -5.97
CA LYS A 22 9.77 -11.60 -5.44
C LYS A 22 9.42 -11.74 -3.96
N PHE A 23 9.53 -10.65 -3.20
CA PHE A 23 9.28 -10.64 -1.77
C PHE A 23 8.00 -9.88 -1.40
N ILE A 24 7.81 -8.70 -2.00
CA ILE A 24 6.71 -7.80 -1.68
C ILE A 24 5.37 -8.35 -2.18
N ALA A 25 5.32 -8.93 -3.38
CA ALA A 25 4.05 -9.40 -3.94
C ALA A 25 3.47 -10.60 -3.16
N PRO A 26 4.25 -11.64 -2.76
CA PRO A 26 3.75 -12.70 -1.89
C PRO A 26 3.25 -12.16 -0.54
N LEU A 27 4.00 -11.26 0.10
CA LEU A 27 3.61 -10.66 1.37
C LEU A 27 2.26 -9.92 1.27
N LEU A 28 2.14 -9.03 0.27
CA LEU A 28 0.90 -8.28 0.06
C LEU A 28 -0.27 -9.18 -0.33
N THR A 29 -0.02 -10.25 -1.09
CA THR A 29 -1.06 -11.23 -1.46
C THR A 29 -1.58 -11.97 -0.22
N GLN A 30 -0.69 -12.44 0.67
CA GLN A 30 -1.08 -13.06 1.93
C GLN A 30 -1.90 -12.12 2.81
N LEU A 31 -1.54 -10.84 2.86
CA LEU A 31 -2.30 -9.83 3.61
C LEU A 31 -3.71 -9.62 3.06
N LEU A 32 -3.85 -9.61 1.73
CA LEU A 32 -5.18 -9.54 1.09
C LEU A 32 -6.01 -10.79 1.39
N GLU A 33 -5.42 -11.98 1.29
CA GLU A 33 -6.11 -13.24 1.53
C GLU A 33 -6.60 -13.37 2.97
N ARG A 34 -5.75 -13.05 3.96
CA ARG A 34 -6.13 -13.02 5.38
C ARG A 34 -7.29 -12.06 5.64
N ASN A 35 -7.33 -10.94 4.94
CA ASN A 35 -8.36 -9.93 5.13
C ASN A 35 -9.68 -10.25 4.39
N SER A 36 -9.64 -11.13 3.37
CA SER A 36 -10.82 -11.46 2.57
C SER A 36 -11.96 -12.12 3.37
N GLY A 37 -11.64 -12.77 4.51
CA GLY A 37 -12.62 -13.36 5.42
C GLY A 37 -13.13 -12.42 6.53
N ILE A 38 -12.44 -11.30 6.80
CA ILE A 38 -12.57 -10.57 8.08
C ILE A 38 -13.11 -9.12 7.90
N LYS A 39 -13.31 -8.65 6.65
CA LYS A 39 -13.84 -7.30 6.32
C LYS A 39 -13.08 -6.09 6.93
N LYS A 40 -11.85 -6.30 7.44
CA LYS A 40 -11.00 -5.25 8.00
C LYS A 40 -10.45 -4.35 6.90
N ILE A 41 -10.02 -3.15 7.29
CA ILE A 41 -9.30 -2.24 6.39
C ILE A 41 -7.81 -2.60 6.42
N LEU A 42 -7.23 -2.93 5.27
CA LEU A 42 -5.76 -3.08 5.16
C LEU A 42 -5.13 -1.69 4.99
N ILE A 43 -4.22 -1.33 5.89
CA ILE A 43 -3.47 -0.08 5.84
C ILE A 43 -2.00 -0.39 5.53
N LEU A 44 -1.52 0.12 4.39
CA LEU A 44 -0.11 0.10 4.01
C LEU A 44 0.49 1.46 4.36
N ASP A 45 1.26 1.51 5.45
CA ASP A 45 1.84 2.74 5.98
C ASP A 45 3.32 2.86 5.60
N PHE A 46 3.61 3.76 4.66
CA PHE A 46 4.95 4.03 4.14
C PHE A 46 5.60 5.29 4.72
N GLN A 47 4.99 5.93 5.73
CA GLN A 47 5.49 7.20 6.29
C GLN A 47 6.92 7.09 6.85
N LYS A 48 7.35 5.90 7.26
CA LYS A 48 8.69 5.62 7.80
C LYS A 48 9.67 5.01 6.78
N LEU A 49 9.29 4.96 5.50
CA LEU A 49 10.17 4.48 4.45
C LEU A 49 11.24 5.54 4.17
N ASP A 50 12.51 5.14 4.15
CA ASP A 50 13.63 6.06 3.89
C ASP A 50 13.83 6.28 2.39
N TYR A 51 13.62 5.22 1.60
CA TYR A 51 13.78 5.25 0.15
C TYR A 51 13.09 4.06 -0.50
N MET A 52 12.56 4.28 -1.71
CA MET A 52 12.22 3.21 -2.64
C MET A 52 12.54 3.62 -4.07
N ASN A 53 12.96 2.64 -4.87
CA ASN A 53 13.06 2.78 -6.31
C ASN A 53 11.72 2.49 -7.01
N SER A 54 11.66 2.76 -8.31
CA SER A 54 10.48 2.53 -9.15
C SER A 54 10.05 1.06 -9.23
N SER A 55 10.99 0.11 -9.17
CA SER A 55 10.67 -1.32 -9.19
C SER A 55 9.84 -1.76 -7.97
N THR A 56 9.98 -1.05 -6.84
CA THR A 56 9.18 -1.28 -5.62
C THR A 56 7.73 -0.78 -5.77
N ILE A 57 7.47 0.21 -6.62
CA ILE A 57 6.10 0.69 -6.91
C ILE A 57 5.28 -0.37 -7.67
N THR A 58 5.91 -1.14 -8.56
CA THR A 58 5.22 -2.15 -9.39
C THR A 58 4.38 -3.16 -8.59
N PRO A 59 4.90 -3.83 -7.53
CA PRO A 59 4.08 -4.74 -6.73
C PRO A 59 2.97 -4.01 -5.95
N ILE A 60 3.15 -2.74 -5.58
CA ILE A 60 2.10 -1.93 -4.93
C ILE A 60 0.95 -1.69 -5.92
N ILE A 61 1.24 -1.31 -7.17
CA ILE A 61 0.24 -1.12 -8.23
C ILE A 61 -0.61 -2.39 -8.41
N LYS A 62 0.03 -3.57 -8.52
CA LYS A 62 -0.68 -4.84 -8.69
C LYS A 62 -1.69 -5.11 -7.56
N ILE A 63 -1.34 -4.72 -6.35
CA ILE A 63 -2.18 -4.91 -5.16
C ILE A 63 -3.31 -3.90 -5.11
N LEU A 64 -3.07 -2.65 -5.51
CA LEU A 64 -4.11 -1.65 -5.70
C LEU A 64 -5.14 -2.12 -6.73
N GLU A 65 -4.71 -2.63 -7.89
CA GLU A 65 -5.63 -3.19 -8.89
C GLU A 65 -6.44 -4.37 -8.36
N ARG A 66 -5.81 -5.28 -7.61
CA ARG A 66 -6.50 -6.41 -6.99
C ARG A 66 -7.54 -5.93 -5.96
N ALA A 67 -7.20 -4.93 -5.15
CA ALA A 67 -8.14 -4.32 -4.21
C ALA A 67 -9.32 -3.63 -4.93
N LYS A 68 -9.07 -2.90 -6.03
CA LYS A 68 -10.13 -2.29 -6.86
C LYS A 68 -11.15 -3.31 -7.35
N ARG A 69 -10.69 -4.48 -7.84
CA ARG A 69 -11.56 -5.55 -8.37
C ARG A 69 -12.19 -6.40 -7.27
N GLY A 70 -11.54 -6.52 -6.11
CA GLY A 70 -12.00 -7.33 -4.98
C GLY A 70 -12.98 -6.62 -4.05
N LYS A 71 -13.18 -7.20 -2.86
CA LYS A 71 -14.02 -6.63 -1.79
C LYS A 71 -13.20 -6.02 -0.63
N ILE A 72 -11.89 -5.94 -0.79
CA ILE A 72 -10.97 -5.54 0.28
C ILE A 72 -10.84 -4.02 0.29
N ARG A 73 -11.01 -3.42 1.47
CA ARG A 73 -10.72 -2.00 1.68
C ARG A 73 -9.22 -1.83 1.95
N LEU A 74 -8.57 -0.98 1.18
CA LEU A 74 -7.14 -0.74 1.18
C LEU A 74 -6.85 0.75 1.29
N VAL A 75 -6.03 1.13 2.27
CA VAL A 75 -5.58 2.51 2.46
C VAL A 75 -4.05 2.52 2.38
N VAL A 76 -3.51 3.31 1.46
CA VAL A 76 -2.07 3.64 1.43
C VAL A 76 -1.87 4.96 2.15
N LYS A 77 -0.95 4.98 3.12
CA LYS A 77 -0.50 6.20 3.79
C LYS A 77 0.94 6.49 3.43
N TYR A 78 1.22 7.75 3.12
CA TYR A 78 2.57 8.23 2.84
C TYR A 78 2.77 9.62 3.47
N ASN A 79 4.02 10.01 3.70
CA ASN A 79 4.37 11.33 4.20
C ASN A 79 4.46 12.32 3.03
N ARG A 80 3.50 13.24 2.93
CA ARG A 80 3.45 14.21 1.82
C ARG A 80 4.48 15.34 1.94
N LEU A 81 5.09 15.52 3.11
CA LEU A 81 6.16 16.50 3.31
C LEU A 81 7.49 16.01 2.71
N LEU A 82 7.65 14.71 2.49
CA LEU A 82 8.78 14.13 1.77
C LEU A 82 8.52 14.19 0.26
N LYS A 83 9.18 15.10 -0.44
CA LYS A 83 9.00 15.33 -1.90
C LYS A 83 9.01 14.05 -2.73
N TRP A 84 9.93 13.13 -2.44
CA TRP A 84 10.01 11.88 -3.19
C TRP A 84 8.83 10.94 -2.92
N GLN A 85 8.31 10.92 -1.68
CA GLN A 85 7.10 10.16 -1.36
C GLN A 85 5.89 10.79 -2.02
N ASP A 86 5.73 12.11 -1.95
CA ASP A 86 4.60 12.77 -2.59
C ASP A 86 4.61 12.56 -4.10
N LEU A 87 5.76 12.71 -4.78
CA LEU A 87 5.89 12.40 -6.19
C LEU A 87 5.50 10.94 -6.50
N SER A 88 6.02 9.99 -5.71
CA SER A 88 5.82 8.55 -5.97
C SER A 88 4.38 8.10 -5.71
N PHE A 89 3.77 8.55 -4.60
CA PHE A 89 2.45 8.08 -4.16
C PHE A 89 1.29 8.93 -4.69
N SER A 90 1.49 10.22 -5.00
CA SER A 90 0.43 11.03 -5.61
C SER A 90 0.02 10.50 -6.98
N ALA A 91 0.96 9.95 -7.76
CA ALA A 91 0.68 9.28 -9.02
C ALA A 91 -0.26 8.07 -8.85
N LEU A 92 -0.23 7.41 -7.69
CA LEU A 92 -1.10 6.27 -7.41
C LEU A 92 -2.55 6.67 -7.09
N LYS A 93 -2.86 7.97 -6.98
CA LYS A 93 -4.24 8.44 -6.75
C LYS A 93 -5.21 8.02 -7.86
N ILE A 94 -4.72 7.72 -9.07
CA ILE A 94 -5.52 7.14 -10.17
C ILE A 94 -6.17 5.79 -9.79
N PHE A 95 -5.65 5.10 -8.78
CA PHE A 95 -6.20 3.85 -8.28
C PHE A 95 -7.30 4.06 -7.24
N GLN A 96 -7.52 5.29 -6.74
CA GLN A 96 -8.60 5.58 -5.79
C GLN A 96 -9.97 5.25 -6.38
N THR A 97 -10.87 4.78 -5.52
CA THR A 97 -12.25 4.45 -5.92
C THR A 97 -13.25 5.36 -5.21
N LYS A 98 -14.35 5.69 -5.90
CA LYS A 98 -15.41 6.56 -5.36
C LYS A 98 -16.05 5.98 -4.08
N ASP A 99 -16.12 4.66 -3.97
CA ASP A 99 -16.65 3.92 -2.81
C ASP A 99 -15.66 3.78 -1.65
N LYS A 100 -14.50 4.45 -1.71
CA LYS A 100 -13.42 4.38 -0.70
C LYS A 100 -12.86 2.97 -0.47
N ARG A 101 -13.03 2.06 -1.42
CA ARG A 101 -12.39 0.74 -1.39
C ARG A 101 -10.88 0.86 -1.51
N VAL A 102 -10.39 1.76 -2.34
CA VAL A 102 -8.97 2.11 -2.41
C VAL A 102 -8.82 3.60 -2.12
N GLU A 103 -7.98 3.91 -1.13
CA GLU A 103 -7.66 5.28 -0.74
C GLU A 103 -6.15 5.49 -0.70
N ILE A 104 -5.69 6.60 -1.25
CA ILE A 104 -4.29 7.02 -1.21
C ILE A 104 -4.23 8.34 -0.42
N ARG A 105 -3.63 8.30 0.77
CA ARG A 105 -3.67 9.39 1.75
C ARG A 105 -2.26 9.91 2.03
N GLY A 106 -2.00 11.15 1.61
CA GLY A 106 -0.82 11.90 2.04
C GLY A 106 -1.05 12.50 3.42
N VAL A 107 -0.26 12.09 4.40
CA VAL A 107 -0.30 12.54 5.79
C VAL A 107 0.83 13.56 6.00
N ALA A 108 0.57 14.60 6.78
CA ALA A 108 1.55 15.62 7.16
C ALA A 108 2.31 15.22 8.43
#